data_AF-A0A3B1CMU3-F1
#
_entry.id   AF-A0A3B1CMU3-F1
#
_cell.length_a   1.000
_cell.length_b   1.000
_cell.length_c   1.000
_cell.angle_alpha   90.00
_cell.angle_beta   90.00
_cell.angle_gamma   90.00
#
_symmetry.space_group_name_H-M   'P 1'
#
loop_
_entity.id
_entity.type
_entity.pdbx_description
1 polymer ?
#
loop_
_entity_poly.entity_id
_entity_poly.type
_entity_poly.pdbx_seq_one_letter_code
_entity_poly.pdbx_strand_id
1 'polypeptide(L)' 'LPVAIPKSISDKELYKAMKHDKKAKAGSIRFALLDTIGHCEINGDVTKKEICEALRRSRHV' A
#
# COMPACT_ATOMS: atom_id res chain seq x y z
N LEU A 1 -19.08 3.43 1.56
CA LEU A 1 -18.33 2.19 1.26
C LEU A 1 -17.39 1.89 2.43
N PRO A 2 -17.00 0.63 2.69
CA PRO A 2 -16.08 0.32 3.79
C PRO A 2 -14.70 0.93 3.53
N VAL A 3 -14.09 1.50 4.59
CA VAL A 3 -12.81 2.21 4.53
C VAL A 3 -11.69 1.51 5.31
N ALA A 4 -12.04 0.50 6.11
CA ALA A 4 -11.11 -0.21 6.98
C ALA A 4 -10.74 -1.59 6.43
N ILE A 5 -9.48 -2.00 6.64
CA ILE A 5 -9.00 -3.34 6.28
C ILE A 5 -9.53 -4.38 7.27
N PRO A 6 -10.11 -5.50 6.79
CA PRO A 6 -10.57 -6.58 7.66
C PRO A 6 -9.48 -7.14 8.57
N LYS A 7 -9.78 -7.32 9.86
CA LYS A 7 -8.84 -7.85 10.88
C LYS A 7 -8.35 -9.27 10.59
N SER A 8 -9.11 -10.03 9.79
CA SER A 8 -8.79 -11.41 9.42
C SER A 8 -7.62 -11.53 8.44
N ILE A 9 -7.24 -10.45 7.75
CA ILE A 9 -6.17 -10.46 6.74
C ILE A 9 -4.87 -9.99 7.38
N SER A 10 -3.76 -10.71 7.21
CA SER A 10 -2.47 -10.30 7.79
C SER A 10 -1.70 -9.29 6.94
N ASP A 11 -0.91 -8.41 7.57
CA ASP A 11 -0.03 -7.45 6.88
C ASP A 11 0.98 -8.16 5.97
N LYS A 12 1.46 -9.35 6.40
CA LYS A 12 2.44 -10.15 5.69
C LYS A 12 1.87 -10.69 4.38
N GLU A 13 0.64 -11.17 4.38
CA GLU A 13 -0.03 -11.67 3.19
C GLU A 13 -0.32 -10.54 2.20
N LEU A 14 -0.81 -9.40 2.69
CA LEU A 14 -1.03 -8.21 1.85
C LEU A 14 0.26 -7.74 1.20
N TYR A 15 1.34 -7.59 1.98
CA TYR A 15 2.63 -7.18 1.44
C TYR A 15 3.19 -8.18 0.43
N LYS A 16 3.03 -9.50 0.67
CA LYS A 16 3.41 -10.54 -0.29
C LYS A 16 2.60 -10.42 -1.58
N ALA A 17 1.30 -10.20 -1.50
CA ALA A 17 0.45 -10.00 -2.67
C ALA A 17 0.87 -8.75 -3.47
N MET A 18 1.14 -7.64 -2.79
CA MET A 18 1.58 -6.38 -3.42
C MET A 18 2.92 -6.53 -4.19
N LYS A 19 3.84 -7.39 -3.73
CA LYS A 19 5.08 -7.68 -4.45
C LYS A 19 4.87 -8.32 -5.82
N HIS A 20 3.74 -8.97 -6.04
CA HIS A 20 3.38 -9.59 -7.31
C HIS A 20 2.53 -8.66 -8.19
N ASP A 21 2.23 -7.43 -7.74
CA ASP A 21 1.52 -6.46 -8.56
C ASP A 21 2.34 -6.13 -9.81
N LYS A 22 1.67 -6.00 -10.96
CA LYS A 22 2.32 -5.70 -12.25
C LYS A 22 3.04 -4.35 -12.27
N LYS A 23 2.74 -3.47 -11.30
CA LYS A 23 3.43 -2.20 -11.09
C LYS A 23 4.69 -2.35 -10.25
N ALA A 24 5.09 -3.55 -9.82
CA ALA A 24 6.44 -3.76 -9.29
C ALA A 24 7.48 -3.66 -10.42
N LYS A 25 8.56 -2.91 -10.24
CA LYS A 25 9.69 -2.82 -11.19
C LYS A 25 11.00 -2.88 -10.41
N ALA A 26 11.96 -3.71 -10.85
CA ALA A 26 13.28 -3.86 -10.22
C ALA A 26 13.25 -4.15 -8.70
N GLY A 27 12.19 -4.79 -8.19
CA GLY A 27 12.07 -5.16 -6.77
C GLY A 27 11.40 -4.12 -5.87
N SER A 28 11.06 -2.93 -6.38
CA SER A 28 10.24 -1.94 -5.65
C SER A 28 8.77 -1.98 -6.10
N ILE A 29 7.86 -1.78 -5.15
CA ILE A 29 6.41 -1.70 -5.40
C ILE A 29 6.11 -0.25 -5.73
N ARG A 30 5.51 0.02 -6.89
CA ARG A 30 5.09 1.37 -7.28
C ARG A 30 3.64 1.62 -6.87
N PHE A 31 3.42 2.70 -6.12
CA PHE A 31 2.09 3.14 -5.69
C PHE A 31 1.65 4.36 -6.50
N ALA A 32 0.35 4.45 -6.79
CA ALA A 32 -0.27 5.72 -7.16
C ALA A 32 -0.70 6.41 -5.87
N LEU A 33 -0.03 7.50 -5.51
CA LEU A 33 -0.28 8.24 -4.27
C LEU A 33 -0.84 9.61 -4.59
N LEU A 34 -1.80 10.06 -3.78
CA LEU A 34 -2.33 11.41 -3.85
C LEU A 34 -1.38 12.35 -3.10
N ASP A 35 -1.07 13.49 -3.71
CA ASP A 35 -0.39 14.62 -3.06
C ASP A 35 -1.36 15.77 -2.76
N THR A 36 -2.43 15.89 -3.56
CA THR A 36 -3.56 16.80 -3.35
C THR A 36 -4.85 16.22 -3.93
N ILE A 37 -5.99 16.82 -3.59
CA ILE A 37 -7.29 16.44 -4.17
C ILE A 37 -7.27 16.78 -5.67
N GLY A 38 -7.41 15.75 -6.49
CA GLY A 38 -7.42 15.89 -7.96
C GLY A 38 -6.07 15.63 -8.64
N HIS A 39 -5.02 15.27 -7.90
CA HIS A 39 -3.72 14.93 -8.47
C HIS A 39 -3.12 13.67 -7.80
N CYS A 40 -2.33 12.92 -8.56
CA CYS A 40 -1.63 11.74 -8.08
C CYS A 40 -0.33 11.52 -8.85
N GLU A 41 0.67 10.94 -8.18
CA GLU A 41 1.94 10.56 -8.78
C GLU A 41 2.26 9.08 -8.56
N ILE A 42 3.14 8.53 -9.41
CA ILE A 42 3.68 7.19 -9.23
C ILE A 42 4.92 7.27 -8.35
N ASN A 43 4.82 6.77 -7.12
CA ASN A 43 5.93 6.72 -6.19
C ASN A 43 6.49 5.29 -6.08
N GLY A 44 7.77 5.12 -6.40
CA GLY A 44 8.49 3.84 -6.33
C GLY A 44 9.42 3.69 -5.13
N ASP A 45 9.54 4.72 -4.30
CA ASP A 45 10.52 4.80 -3.21
C ASP A 45 9.92 4.43 -1.84
N VAL A 46 8.69 3.92 -1.84
CA VAL A 46 7.98 3.52 -0.62
C VAL A 46 8.61 2.28 0.00
N THR A 47 9.07 2.42 1.23
CA THR A 47 9.71 1.34 1.98
C THR A 47 8.70 0.33 2.51
N LYS A 48 9.15 -0.91 2.74
CA LYS A 48 8.33 -1.95 3.41
C LYS A 48 7.75 -1.47 4.75
N LYS A 49 8.51 -0.67 5.51
CA LYS A 49 8.09 -0.17 6.82
C LYS A 49 6.89 0.75 6.68
N GLU A 50 6.94 1.71 5.75
CA GLU A 50 5.84 2.64 5.47
C GLU A 50 4.60 1.92 5.00
N ILE A 51 4.74 0.91 4.13
CA ILE A 51 3.62 0.08 3.67
C ILE A 51 2.96 -0.63 4.85
N CYS A 52 3.74 -1.32 5.69
CA CYS A 52 3.19 -2.02 6.84
C CYS A 52 2.56 -1.08 7.87
N GLU A 53 3.12 0.12 8.05
CA GLU A 53 2.54 1.14 8.93
C GLU A 53 1.20 1.65 8.40
N ALA A 54 1.12 1.96 7.10
CA ALA A 54 -0.12 2.35 6.45
C ALA A 54 -1.21 1.27 6.59
N LEU A 55 -0.86 0.00 6.33
CA LEU A 55 -1.79 -1.13 6.50
C LEU A 55 -2.36 -1.22 7.92
N ARG A 56 -1.54 -0.95 8.95
CA ARG A 56 -2.01 -0.96 10.35
C ARG A 56 -2.92 0.23 10.65
N ARG A 57 -2.55 1.43 10.20
CA ARG A 57 -3.38 2.63 10.37
C ARG A 57 -4.75 2.47 9.70
N SER A 58 -4.78 1.89 8.50
CA SER A 58 -6.01 1.61 7.74
C SER A 58 -6.93 0.55 8.36
N ARG A 59 -6.58 -0.06 9.50
CA ARG A 59 -7.49 -0.94 10.27
C ARG A 59 -8.31 -0.20 11.32
N HIS A 60 -7.95 1.05 11.62
CA HIS A 60 -8.51 1.83 12.73
C HIS A 60 -9.15 3.16 12.28
N VAL A 61 -9.22 3.39 10.97
CA VAL A 61 -9.99 4.48 10.34
C VAL A 61 -11.48 4.20 10.33
#